data_AF-A0A623PZT2-F1
#
_entry.id   AF-A0A623PZT2-F1
#
_cell.length_a   1.000
_cell.length_b   1.000
_cell.length_c   1.000
_cell.angle_alpha   90.00
_cell.angle_beta   90.00
_cell.angle_gamma   90.00
#
_symmetry.space_group_name_H-M   'P 1'
#
loop_
_entity.id
_entity.type
_entity.pdbx_description
1 polymer ?
#
loop_
_entity_poly.entity_id
_entity_poly.type
_entity_poly.pdbx_seq_one_letter_code
_entity_poly.pdbx_strand_id
1 'polypeptide(L)'
;MKTATAPLPPLRSVKVLDQLRERIRYLHYSLRTEQAYVHWVRAFIRFHGVRHPATLGSSEVEAFLSWLANERKVSVSTHRQALAALLFFYGKVLCTDLPWLQEIGRPRPSRRLPVVLTPDEVVRILGFLEGEHRLFAQLLYGTGMRISEGLQLRVKDLDFDHGTIIVREGKGSKDRALMLPESLAPSLREQLSRARAWWLKDQAEGRSGVAL
;
A
#
# COMPACT_ATOMS: atom_id res chain seq x y z
N MET A 1 28.78 14.54 -5.07
CA MET A 1 28.93 13.57 -6.18
C MET A 1 27.60 12.88 -6.42
N LYS A 2 26.94 13.11 -7.56
CA LYS A 2 25.73 12.36 -7.95
C LYS A 2 26.20 10.94 -8.27
N THR A 3 25.82 9.96 -7.45
CA THR A 3 26.05 8.54 -7.73
C THR A 3 25.39 8.22 -9.07
N ALA A 4 26.20 7.79 -10.05
CA ALA A 4 25.72 7.33 -11.34
C ALA A 4 24.71 6.20 -11.10
N THR A 5 23.46 6.44 -11.46
CA THR A 5 22.41 5.43 -11.32
C THR A 5 22.71 4.33 -12.34
N ALA A 6 22.88 3.09 -11.89
CA ALA A 6 23.11 1.96 -12.79
C ALA A 6 22.03 1.93 -13.90
N PRO A 7 22.39 1.62 -15.15
CA PRO A 7 21.46 1.62 -16.26
C PRO A 7 20.35 0.59 -16.01
N LEU A 8 19.10 1.00 -16.20
CA LEU A 8 17.94 0.13 -16.00
C LEU A 8 17.83 -0.86 -17.17
N PRO A 9 17.43 -2.13 -16.91
CA PRO A 9 17.36 -3.15 -17.94
C PRO A 9 16.33 -2.80 -19.02
N PRO A 10 16.51 -3.28 -20.26
CA PRO A 10 15.57 -3.05 -21.34
C PRO A 10 14.20 -3.67 -21.00
N LEU A 11 13.14 -2.98 -21.40
CA LEU A 11 11.77 -3.43 -21.23
C LEU A 11 11.43 -4.50 -22.27
N ARG A 12 10.79 -5.58 -21.86
CA ARG A 12 10.37 -6.68 -22.75
C ARG A 12 8.93 -6.53 -23.25
N SER A 13 8.09 -5.87 -22.45
CA SER A 13 6.67 -5.72 -22.76
C SER A 13 6.43 -4.73 -23.90
N VAL A 14 5.49 -5.03 -24.81
CA VAL A 14 5.08 -4.11 -25.89
C VAL A 14 4.08 -3.06 -25.39
N LYS A 15 3.18 -3.45 -24.48
CA LYS A 15 2.13 -2.56 -23.96
C LYS A 15 2.70 -1.62 -22.89
N VAL A 16 2.42 -0.32 -23.03
CA VAL A 16 2.92 0.74 -22.14
C VAL A 16 2.61 0.49 -20.66
N LEU A 17 1.39 0.03 -20.33
CA LEU A 17 1.03 -0.27 -18.95
C LEU A 17 1.75 -1.52 -18.41
N ASP A 18 2.11 -2.47 -19.27
CA ASP A 18 2.86 -3.66 -18.86
C ASP A 18 4.34 -3.33 -18.68
N GLN A 19 4.90 -2.44 -19.50
CA GLN A 19 6.23 -1.85 -19.30
C GLN A 19 6.33 -1.13 -17.94
N LEU A 20 5.30 -0.39 -17.55
CA LEU A 20 5.22 0.24 -16.24
C LEU A 20 5.24 -0.81 -15.11
N ARG A 21 4.44 -1.87 -15.22
CA ARG A 21 4.43 -2.96 -14.23
C ARG A 21 5.79 -3.65 -14.14
N GLU A 22 6.39 -3.96 -15.28
CA GLU A 22 7.71 -4.57 -15.39
C GLU A 22 8.76 -3.73 -14.65
N ARG A 23 8.77 -2.41 -14.88
CA ARG A 23 9.71 -1.50 -14.22
C ARG A 23 9.46 -1.37 -12.72
N ILE A 24 8.21 -1.30 -12.29
CA ILE A 24 7.83 -1.22 -10.86
C ILE A 24 8.28 -2.49 -10.12
N ARG A 25 8.04 -3.66 -10.71
CA ARG A 25 8.43 -4.96 -10.14
C ARG A 25 9.95 -5.15 -10.11
N TYR A 26 10.64 -4.75 -11.19
CA TYR A 26 12.11 -4.78 -11.22
C TYR A 26 12.73 -3.94 -10.11
N LEU A 27 12.13 -2.80 -9.80
CA LEU A 27 12.57 -1.92 -8.72
C LEU A 27 12.00 -2.31 -7.34
N HIS A 28 11.38 -3.50 -7.22
CA HIS A 28 10.83 -4.05 -5.99
C HIS A 28 9.84 -3.14 -5.24
N TYR A 29 9.08 -2.33 -5.96
CA TYR A 29 7.99 -1.56 -5.36
C TYR A 29 6.82 -2.48 -5.00
N SER A 30 6.04 -2.07 -3.99
CA SER A 30 4.86 -2.83 -3.58
C SER A 30 3.78 -2.89 -4.66
N LEU A 31 2.96 -3.95 -4.62
CA LEU A 31 1.80 -4.11 -5.50
C LEU A 31 0.83 -2.92 -5.41
N ARG A 32 0.71 -2.31 -4.23
CA ARG A 32 -0.12 -1.12 -4.02
C ARG A 32 0.39 0.09 -4.81
N THR A 33 1.72 0.25 -4.90
CA THR A 33 2.33 1.27 -5.76
C THR A 33 2.10 0.95 -7.23
N GLU A 34 2.22 -0.32 -7.63
CA GLU A 34 1.89 -0.75 -9.00
C GLU A 34 0.46 -0.35 -9.39
N GLN A 35 -0.52 -0.72 -8.56
CA GLN A 35 -1.93 -0.41 -8.79
C GLN A 35 -2.18 1.09 -8.88
N ALA A 36 -1.61 1.87 -7.96
CA ALA A 36 -1.76 3.33 -7.95
C ALA A 36 -1.14 3.96 -9.20
N TYR A 37 0.07 3.55 -9.59
CA TYR A 37 0.76 4.15 -10.73
C TYR A 37 0.10 3.77 -12.04
N VAL A 38 -0.29 2.50 -12.21
CA VAL A 38 -1.05 2.05 -13.38
C VAL A 38 -2.38 2.79 -13.48
N HIS A 39 -3.06 3.03 -12.36
CA HIS A 39 -4.29 3.83 -12.34
C HIS A 39 -4.06 5.25 -12.87
N TRP A 40 -3.07 5.96 -12.33
CA TRP A 40 -2.80 7.35 -12.72
C TRP A 40 -2.28 7.49 -14.14
N VAL A 41 -1.37 6.62 -14.58
CA VAL A 41 -0.86 6.63 -15.96
C VAL A 41 -1.97 6.29 -16.96
N ARG A 42 -2.86 5.35 -16.63
CA ARG A 42 -4.04 5.06 -17.45
C ARG A 42 -5.00 6.25 -17.51
N ALA A 43 -5.25 6.93 -16.39
CA ALA A 43 -6.10 8.11 -16.34
C ALA A 43 -5.53 9.25 -17.19
N PHE A 44 -4.21 9.47 -17.12
CA PHE A 44 -3.49 10.44 -17.94
C PHE A 44 -3.62 10.14 -19.45
N ILE A 45 -3.38 8.89 -19.86
CA ILE A 45 -3.53 8.46 -21.26
C ILE A 45 -4.96 8.72 -21.75
N ARG A 46 -5.96 8.37 -20.94
CA ARG A 46 -7.38 8.56 -21.29
C ARG A 46 -7.77 10.03 -21.39
N PHE A 47 -7.28 10.87 -20.49
CA PHE A 47 -7.51 12.31 -20.53
C PHE A 47 -7.00 12.92 -21.84
N HIS A 48 -5.87 12.43 -22.35
CA HIS A 48 -5.28 12.88 -23.62
C HIS A 48 -5.76 12.13 -24.86
N GLY A 49 -6.92 11.47 -24.80
CA GLY A 49 -7.53 10.81 -25.97
C GLY A 49 -6.80 9.55 -26.42
N VAL A 50 -6.16 8.82 -25.50
CA VAL A 50 -5.42 7.57 -25.79
C VAL A 50 -4.20 7.77 -26.71
N ARG A 51 -3.66 8.99 -26.75
CA ARG A 51 -2.37 9.27 -27.38
C ARG A 51 -1.23 8.55 -26.65
N HIS A 52 -0.20 8.16 -27.39
CA HIS A 52 0.95 7.47 -26.82
C HIS A 52 1.72 8.42 -25.89
N PRO A 53 1.98 8.07 -24.61
CA PRO A 53 2.61 8.99 -23.66
C PRO A 53 3.98 9.55 -24.05
N ALA A 54 4.74 8.83 -24.89
CA ALA A 54 6.03 9.33 -25.39
C ALA A 54 5.90 10.58 -26.27
N THR A 55 4.71 10.87 -26.81
CA THR A 55 4.43 12.10 -27.58
C THR A 55 3.82 13.21 -26.71
N LEU A 56 3.66 12.98 -25.40
CA LEU A 56 3.05 13.92 -24.47
C LEU A 56 4.16 14.47 -23.56
N GLY A 57 4.24 15.78 -23.42
CA GLY A 57 5.32 16.47 -22.71
C GLY A 57 4.83 17.20 -21.45
N SER A 58 5.52 18.31 -21.15
CA SER A 58 5.26 19.13 -19.97
C SER A 58 3.85 19.70 -19.94
N SER A 59 3.44 20.32 -21.05
CA SER A 59 2.13 20.94 -21.21
C SER A 59 0.99 19.95 -20.96
N GLU A 60 1.12 18.72 -21.46
CA GLU A 60 0.10 17.69 -21.24
C GLU A 60 0.04 17.22 -19.79
N VAL A 61 1.19 17.09 -19.13
CA VAL A 61 1.24 16.74 -17.70
C VAL A 61 0.62 17.86 -16.86
N GLU A 62 0.98 19.12 -17.10
CA GLU A 62 0.41 20.28 -16.40
C GLU A 62 -1.09 20.41 -16.63
N ALA A 63 -1.57 20.21 -17.87
CA ALA A 63 -3.00 20.23 -18.19
C ALA A 63 -3.76 19.16 -17.40
N PHE A 64 -3.24 17.93 -17.34
CA PHE A 64 -3.87 16.85 -16.59
C PHE A 64 -3.89 17.12 -15.08
N LEU A 65 -2.79 17.60 -14.52
CA LEU A 65 -2.68 17.91 -13.10
C LEU A 65 -3.55 19.11 -12.70
N SER A 66 -3.65 20.12 -13.57
CA SER A 66 -4.55 21.27 -13.40
C SER A 66 -6.02 20.85 -13.46
N TRP A 67 -6.37 19.97 -14.39
CA TRP A 67 -7.70 19.36 -14.47
C TRP A 67 -8.06 18.59 -13.20
N LEU A 68 -7.12 17.80 -12.65
CA LEU A 68 -7.34 17.11 -11.38
C LEU A 68 -7.60 18.08 -10.22
N ALA A 69 -6.85 19.19 -10.15
CA ALA A 69 -6.97 20.17 -9.07
C ALA A 69 -8.24 21.03 -9.19
N ASN A 70 -8.55 21.53 -10.39
CA ASN A 70 -9.57 22.55 -10.59
C ASN A 70 -10.96 21.94 -10.87
N GLU A 71 -11.02 20.92 -11.73
CA GLU A 71 -12.30 20.32 -12.13
C GLU A 71 -12.67 19.14 -11.24
N ARG A 72 -11.73 18.24 -10.98
CA ARG A 72 -11.97 17.06 -10.14
C ARG A 72 -11.84 17.34 -8.66
N LYS A 73 -11.33 18.53 -8.30
CA LYS A 73 -11.17 19.02 -6.92
C LYS A 73 -10.52 17.98 -6.00
N VAL A 74 -9.51 17.26 -6.51
CA VAL A 74 -8.88 16.19 -5.76
C VAL A 74 -8.06 16.74 -4.59
N SER A 75 -7.91 15.93 -3.55
CA SER A 75 -7.06 16.31 -2.42
C SER A 75 -5.59 16.47 -2.83
N VAL A 76 -4.82 17.24 -2.04
CA VAL A 76 -3.37 17.42 -2.25
C VAL A 76 -2.62 16.07 -2.26
N SER A 77 -3.00 15.12 -1.41
CA SER A 77 -2.34 13.80 -1.38
C SER A 77 -2.62 13.01 -2.65
N THR A 78 -3.86 13.06 -3.16
CA THR A 78 -4.25 12.46 -4.43
C THR A 78 -3.48 13.08 -5.60
N HIS A 79 -3.41 14.42 -5.66
CA HIS A 79 -2.67 15.13 -6.70
C HIS A 79 -1.17 14.77 -6.68
N ARG A 80 -0.55 14.70 -5.50
CA ARG A 80 0.86 14.27 -5.35
C ARG A 80 1.09 12.82 -5.77
N GLN A 81 0.13 11.92 -5.54
CA GLN A 81 0.23 10.54 -5.98
C GLN A 81 0.18 10.44 -7.51
N ALA A 82 -0.71 11.21 -8.15
CA ALA A 82 -0.77 11.30 -9.61
C ALA A 82 0.54 11.85 -10.18
N LEU A 83 1.05 12.97 -9.62
CA LEU A 83 2.35 13.53 -10.00
C LEU A 83 3.45 12.48 -9.88
N ALA A 84 3.60 11.84 -8.71
CA ALA A 84 4.64 10.83 -8.46
C ALA A 84 4.59 9.66 -9.45
N ALA A 85 3.39 9.20 -9.83
CA ALA A 85 3.22 8.18 -10.86
C ALA A 85 3.75 8.64 -12.22
N LEU A 86 3.46 9.88 -12.62
CA LEU A 86 3.95 10.46 -13.87
C LEU A 86 5.47 10.69 -13.85
N LEU A 87 6.03 11.20 -12.74
CA LEU A 87 7.49 11.36 -12.59
C LEU A 87 8.20 10.01 -12.78
N PHE A 88 7.67 8.96 -12.13
CA PHE A 88 8.21 7.61 -12.23
C PHE A 88 8.08 7.09 -13.66
N PHE A 89 6.92 7.25 -14.27
CA PHE A 89 6.66 6.73 -15.60
C PHE A 89 7.60 7.36 -16.65
N TYR A 90 7.71 8.69 -16.70
CA TYR A 90 8.60 9.34 -17.67
C TYR A 90 10.08 9.09 -17.36
N GLY A 91 10.49 9.21 -16.08
CA GLY A 91 11.91 9.12 -15.72
C GLY A 91 12.45 7.70 -15.61
N LYS A 92 11.59 6.73 -15.26
CA LYS A 92 11.98 5.33 -15.06
C LYS A 92 11.41 4.39 -16.10
N VAL A 93 10.38 4.70 -16.88
CA VAL A 93 9.87 3.80 -17.93
C VAL A 93 10.27 4.29 -19.31
N LEU A 94 9.98 5.56 -19.63
CA LEU A 94 10.33 6.15 -20.93
C LEU A 94 11.78 6.63 -21.01
N CYS A 95 12.50 6.68 -19.88
CA CYS A 95 13.88 7.18 -19.79
C CYS A 95 14.06 8.57 -20.43
N THR A 96 13.02 9.41 -20.37
CA THR A 96 13.06 10.78 -20.87
C THR A 96 13.70 11.66 -19.80
N ASP A 97 14.61 12.56 -20.20
CA ASP A 97 15.07 13.60 -19.29
C ASP A 97 13.94 14.60 -19.05
N LEU A 98 13.76 15.00 -17.79
CA LEU A 98 12.60 15.79 -17.38
C LEU A 98 13.04 17.07 -16.65
N PRO A 99 13.71 18.02 -17.33
CA PRO A 99 14.15 19.27 -16.71
C PRO A 99 12.97 20.08 -16.15
N TRP A 100 11.89 20.20 -16.93
CA TRP A 100 10.66 20.94 -16.61
C TRP A 100 9.87 20.37 -15.41
N LEU A 101 10.15 19.13 -15.04
CA LEU A 101 9.40 18.40 -14.02
C LEU A 101 9.79 18.83 -12.60
N GLN A 102 10.91 19.55 -12.47
CA GLN A 102 11.30 20.27 -11.25
C GLN A 102 10.53 21.58 -11.08
N GLU A 103 9.97 22.13 -12.17
CA GLU A 103 9.25 23.40 -12.20
C GLU A 103 7.76 23.22 -11.89
N ILE A 104 7.22 21.99 -12.06
CA ILE A 104 5.85 21.66 -11.66
C ILE A 104 5.71 21.86 -10.15
N GLY A 105 4.98 22.92 -9.78
CA GLY A 105 4.67 23.29 -8.41
C GLY A 105 4.07 22.10 -7.64
N ARG A 106 4.81 21.58 -6.65
CA ARG A 106 4.33 20.50 -5.79
C ARG A 106 3.39 21.08 -4.74
N PRO A 107 2.11 20.68 -4.69
CA PRO A 107 1.22 21.18 -3.65
C PRO A 107 1.76 20.76 -2.28
N ARG A 108 1.82 21.71 -1.36
CA ARG A 108 2.27 21.48 0.01
C ARG A 108 1.10 20.90 0.81
N PRO A 109 1.21 19.67 1.34
CA PRO A 109 0.16 19.14 2.20
C PRO A 109 0.08 19.97 3.49
N SER A 110 -1.12 20.36 3.90
CA SER A 110 -1.33 20.86 5.26
C SER A 110 -1.16 19.69 6.23
N ARG A 111 -0.26 19.83 7.20
CA ARG A 111 -0.11 18.84 8.27
C ARG A 111 -1.26 19.04 9.23
N ARG A 112 -2.23 18.12 9.21
CA ARG A 112 -3.26 18.05 10.26
C ARG A 112 -2.66 17.33 11.45
N LEU A 113 -2.95 17.82 12.66
CA LEU A 113 -2.62 17.07 13.88
C LEU A 113 -3.44 15.77 13.89
N PRO A 114 -2.83 14.63 14.30
CA PRO A 114 -3.60 13.42 14.52
C PRO A 114 -4.70 13.67 15.54
N VAL A 115 -5.94 13.33 15.20
CA VAL A 115 -7.03 13.26 16.17
C VAL A 115 -6.92 11.91 16.86
N VAL A 116 -6.76 11.91 18.18
CA VAL A 116 -6.71 10.70 19.00
C VAL A 116 -8.04 10.51 19.71
N LEU A 117 -8.47 9.26 19.83
CA LEU A 117 -9.67 8.90 20.58
C LEU A 117 -9.33 8.80 22.07
N THR A 118 -10.26 9.26 22.91
CA THR A 118 -10.25 9.01 24.35
C THR A 118 -10.50 7.53 24.65
N PRO A 119 -10.05 7.03 25.82
CA PRO A 119 -10.35 5.65 26.23
C PRO A 119 -11.85 5.31 26.19
N ASP A 120 -12.71 6.23 26.60
CA ASP A 120 -14.16 6.01 26.59
C ASP A 120 -14.75 5.91 25.17
N GLU A 121 -14.25 6.72 24.23
CA GLU A 121 -14.63 6.59 22.81
C GLU A 121 -14.21 5.23 22.25
N VAL A 122 -13.01 4.76 22.60
CA VAL A 122 -12.52 3.44 22.16
C VAL A 122 -13.40 2.34 22.73
N VAL A 123 -13.73 2.37 24.02
CA VAL A 123 -14.63 1.38 24.64
C VAL A 123 -15.98 1.36 23.95
N ARG A 124 -16.57 2.53 23.67
CA ARG A 124 -17.84 2.62 22.93
C ARG A 124 -17.74 2.00 21.53
N ILE A 125 -16.72 2.37 20.75
CA ILE A 125 -16.53 1.85 19.40
C ILE A 125 -16.35 0.33 19.42
N LEU A 126 -15.48 -0.19 20.29
CA LEU A 126 -15.26 -1.63 20.43
C LEU A 126 -16.52 -2.38 20.91
N GLY A 127 -17.40 -1.70 21.66
CA GLY A 127 -18.68 -2.23 22.10
C GLY A 127 -19.71 -2.44 20.98
N PHE A 128 -19.59 -1.71 19.86
CA PHE A 128 -20.44 -1.90 18.67
C PHE A 128 -19.91 -2.95 17.69
N LEU A 129 -18.72 -3.50 17.93
CA LEU A 129 -18.14 -4.54 17.08
C LEU A 129 -18.44 -5.91 17.67
N GLU A 130 -18.56 -6.90 16.79
CA GLU A 130 -18.86 -8.28 17.17
C GLU A 130 -17.85 -9.27 16.54
N GLY A 131 -17.76 -10.46 17.13
CA GLY A 131 -16.98 -11.59 16.63
C GLY A 131 -15.52 -11.24 16.27
N GLU A 132 -15.11 -11.65 15.06
CA GLU A 132 -13.74 -11.47 14.57
C GLU A 132 -13.37 -9.99 14.39
N HIS A 133 -14.33 -9.13 14.02
CA HIS A 133 -14.08 -7.70 13.86
C HIS A 133 -13.74 -7.03 15.18
N ARG A 134 -14.43 -7.41 16.27
CA ARG A 134 -14.11 -6.93 17.61
C ARG A 134 -12.72 -7.39 18.06
N LEU A 135 -12.42 -8.68 17.91
CA LEU A 135 -11.12 -9.24 18.27
C LEU A 135 -9.99 -8.54 17.48
N PHE A 136 -10.20 -8.35 16.18
CA PHE A 136 -9.23 -7.67 15.32
C PHE A 136 -9.02 -6.21 15.74
N ALA A 137 -10.10 -5.45 16.00
CA ALA A 137 -9.99 -4.07 16.44
C ALA A 137 -9.31 -3.94 17.81
N GLN A 138 -9.61 -4.84 18.75
CA GLN A 138 -8.94 -4.92 20.05
C GLN A 138 -7.44 -5.21 19.90
N LEU A 139 -7.08 -6.12 19.00
CA LEU A 139 -5.69 -6.45 18.70
C LEU A 139 -4.94 -5.23 18.15
N LEU A 140 -5.51 -4.52 17.18
CA LEU A 140 -4.91 -3.31 16.62
C LEU A 140 -4.72 -2.23 17.69
N TYR A 141 -5.74 -2.01 18.53
CA TYR A 141 -5.67 -1.02 19.60
C TYR A 141 -4.62 -1.39 20.66
N GLY A 142 -4.61 -2.64 21.13
CA GLY A 142 -3.70 -3.10 22.19
C GLY A 142 -2.24 -3.20 21.76
N THR A 143 -1.96 -3.38 20.47
CA THR A 143 -0.59 -3.57 19.95
C THR A 143 -0.05 -2.36 19.19
N GLY A 144 -0.93 -1.44 18.78
CA GLY A 144 -0.57 -0.29 17.93
C GLY A 144 -0.11 -0.68 16.52
N MET A 145 -0.37 -1.92 16.07
CA MET A 145 0.00 -2.35 14.73
C MET A 145 -0.90 -1.72 13.66
N ARG A 146 -0.39 -1.63 12.43
CA ARG A 146 -1.18 -1.15 11.28
C ARG A 146 -2.19 -2.22 10.89
N ILE A 147 -3.33 -1.79 10.34
CA ILE A 147 -4.37 -2.72 9.81
C ILE A 147 -3.76 -3.76 8.86
N SER A 148 -2.86 -3.34 7.95
CA SER A 148 -2.22 -4.26 7.01
C SER A 148 -1.33 -5.29 7.70
N GLU A 149 -0.64 -4.91 8.79
CA GLU A 149 0.19 -5.82 9.56
C GLU A 149 -0.69 -6.86 10.26
N GLY A 150 -1.80 -6.43 10.87
CA GLY A 150 -2.77 -7.34 11.50
C GLY A 150 -3.42 -8.31 10.51
N LEU A 151 -3.78 -7.85 9.31
CA LEU A 151 -4.37 -8.71 8.26
C LEU A 151 -3.39 -9.73 7.68
N GLN A 152 -2.09 -9.53 7.89
CA GLN A 152 -1.01 -10.40 7.38
C GLN A 152 -0.43 -11.32 8.46
N LEU A 153 -0.92 -11.23 9.70
CA LEU A 153 -0.46 -12.09 10.79
C LEU A 153 -0.68 -13.57 10.46
N ARG A 154 0.34 -14.37 10.74
CA ARG A 154 0.28 -15.83 10.63
C ARG A 154 0.24 -16.46 12.02
N VAL A 155 -0.20 -17.72 12.08
CA VAL A 155 -0.23 -18.50 13.33
C VAL A 155 1.14 -18.51 14.02
N LYS A 156 2.23 -18.67 13.24
CA LYS A 156 3.62 -18.67 13.74
C LYS A 156 4.13 -17.33 14.26
N ASP A 157 3.38 -16.26 14.05
CA ASP A 157 3.75 -14.93 14.50
C ASP A 157 3.22 -14.64 15.92
N LEU A 158 2.36 -15.51 16.46
CA LEU A 158 1.80 -15.42 17.81
C LEU A 158 2.55 -16.35 18.75
N ASP A 159 3.33 -15.78 19.67
CA ASP A 159 4.00 -16.50 20.74
C ASP A 159 3.24 -16.26 22.06
N PHE A 160 2.42 -17.23 22.45
CA PHE A 160 1.64 -17.15 23.69
C PHE A 160 2.47 -17.43 24.93
N ASP A 161 3.59 -18.13 24.80
CA ASP A 161 4.45 -18.49 25.93
C ASP A 161 5.27 -17.28 26.38
N HIS A 162 5.74 -16.48 25.42
CA HIS A 162 6.48 -15.24 25.65
C HIS A 162 5.61 -13.98 25.52
N GLY A 163 4.29 -14.12 25.36
CA GLY A 163 3.36 -12.99 25.25
C GLY A 163 3.75 -11.99 24.16
N THR A 164 4.17 -12.48 22.99
CA THR A 164 4.76 -11.67 21.92
C THR A 164 4.10 -11.91 20.58
N ILE A 165 4.01 -10.86 19.76
CA ILE A 165 3.59 -10.92 18.35
C ILE A 165 4.72 -10.44 17.46
N ILE A 166 5.11 -11.23 16.48
CA ILE A 166 6.14 -10.87 15.50
C ILE A 166 5.49 -10.28 14.25
N VAL A 167 5.59 -8.95 14.10
CA VAL A 167 5.17 -8.29 12.86
C VAL A 167 6.31 -8.38 11.84
N ARG A 168 6.09 -9.18 10.80
CA ARG A 168 7.04 -9.36 9.70
C ARG A 168 6.92 -8.26 8.65
N GLU A 169 8.04 -7.95 8.00
CA GLU A 169 8.09 -7.01 6.87
C GLU A 169 7.43 -5.65 7.17
N GLY A 170 7.64 -5.14 8.40
CA GLY A 170 7.23 -3.80 8.78
C GLY A 170 7.89 -2.73 7.90
N LYS A 171 7.55 -1.46 8.10
CA LYS A 171 8.08 -0.34 7.30
C LYS A 171 9.61 -0.43 7.14
N GLY A 172 10.07 -0.54 5.89
CA GLY A 172 11.50 -0.73 5.57
C GLY A 172 11.97 -2.19 5.55
N SER A 173 11.04 -3.14 5.46
CA SER A 173 11.30 -4.59 5.45
C SER A 173 12.00 -5.06 6.73
N LYS A 174 11.61 -4.50 7.88
CA LYS A 174 12.15 -4.88 9.18
C LYS A 174 11.09 -5.54 10.05
N ASP A 175 11.47 -6.65 10.64
CA ASP A 175 10.65 -7.35 11.62
C ASP A 175 10.69 -6.62 12.96
N ARG A 176 9.60 -6.68 13.71
CA ARG A 176 9.56 -6.17 15.09
C ARG A 176 8.66 -7.02 15.98
N ALA A 177 9.06 -7.15 17.23
CA ALA A 177 8.25 -7.75 18.29
C ALA A 177 7.29 -6.70 18.89
N LEU A 178 6.04 -7.09 19.12
CA LEU A 178 5.02 -6.35 19.83
C LEU A 178 4.53 -7.18 21.02
N MET A 179 4.08 -6.53 22.07
CA MET A 179 3.45 -7.21 23.21
C MET A 179 2.09 -7.78 22.79
N LEU A 180 1.84 -9.05 23.10
CA LEU A 180 0.52 -9.70 22.98
C LEU A 180 -0.29 -9.34 24.25
N PRO A 181 -1.43 -8.63 24.14
CA PRO A 181 -2.24 -8.32 25.31
C PRO A 181 -2.83 -9.59 25.93
N GLU A 182 -2.49 -9.88 27.19
CA GLU A 182 -2.92 -11.12 27.88
C GLU A 182 -4.43 -11.32 27.85
N SER A 183 -5.20 -10.23 27.95
CA SER A 183 -6.66 -10.24 27.88
C SER A 183 -7.22 -10.78 26.56
N LEU A 184 -6.45 -10.75 25.47
CA LEU A 184 -6.84 -11.25 24.16
C LEU A 184 -6.37 -12.68 23.90
N ALA A 185 -5.50 -13.25 24.76
CA ALA A 185 -4.95 -14.58 24.54
C ALA A 185 -6.03 -15.68 24.41
N PRO A 186 -7.09 -15.72 25.24
CA PRO A 186 -8.15 -16.72 25.09
C PRO A 186 -8.88 -16.61 23.74
N SER A 187 -9.29 -15.41 23.36
CA SER A 187 -10.00 -15.15 22.10
C SER A 187 -9.14 -15.43 20.87
N LEU A 188 -7.83 -15.15 20.94
CA LEU A 188 -6.88 -15.50 19.88
C LEU A 188 -6.71 -17.01 19.76
N ARG A 189 -6.63 -17.76 20.87
CA ARG A 189 -6.58 -19.24 20.85
C ARG A 189 -7.85 -19.83 20.24
N GLU A 190 -9.01 -19.25 20.52
CA GLU A 190 -10.27 -19.63 19.89
C GLU A 190 -10.25 -19.36 18.37
N GLN A 191 -9.76 -18.19 17.95
CA GLN A 191 -9.62 -17.87 16.51
C GLN A 191 -8.66 -18.84 15.81
N LEU A 192 -7.55 -19.22 16.46
CA LEU A 192 -6.62 -20.21 15.94
C LEU A 192 -7.26 -21.60 15.80
N SER A 193 -8.11 -21.98 16.76
CA SER A 193 -8.86 -23.23 16.71
C SER A 193 -9.83 -23.25 15.53
N ARG A 194 -10.55 -22.13 15.29
CA ARG A 194 -11.40 -21.95 14.11
C ARG A 194 -10.61 -22.02 12.80
N ALA A 195 -9.49 -21.32 12.72
CA ALA A 195 -8.61 -21.34 11.55
C ALA A 195 -8.10 -22.77 11.25
N ARG A 196 -7.75 -23.54 12.29
CA ARG A 196 -7.34 -24.94 12.16
C ARG A 196 -8.47 -25.82 11.65
N ALA A 197 -9.71 -25.62 12.12
CA ALA A 197 -10.87 -26.36 11.63
C ALA A 197 -11.12 -26.11 10.13
N TRP A 198 -11.01 -24.86 9.67
CA TRP A 198 -11.07 -24.53 8.24
C TRP A 198 -9.97 -25.21 7.45
N TRP A 199 -8.73 -25.16 7.93
CA TRP A 199 -7.60 -25.83 7.27
C TRP A 199 -7.81 -27.34 7.15
N LEU A 200 -8.30 -28.02 8.20
CA LEU A 200 -8.61 -29.45 8.15
C LEU A 200 -9.70 -29.77 7.12
N LYS A 201 -10.72 -28.91 7.01
CA LYS A 201 -11.76 -29.06 6.00
C LYS A 201 -11.21 -28.88 4.58
N ASP A 202 -10.40 -27.86 4.34
CA ASP A 202 -9.80 -27.62 3.03
C ASP A 202 -8.87 -28.79 2.62
N GLN A 203 -8.12 -29.36 3.56
CA GLN A 203 -7.30 -30.56 3.34
C GLN A 203 -8.16 -31.78 2.95
N ALA A 204 -9.28 -32.00 3.65
CA ALA A 204 -10.20 -33.09 3.32
C ALA A 204 -10.84 -32.93 1.93
N GLU A 205 -11.04 -31.69 1.48
CA GLU A 205 -11.53 -31.36 0.13
C GLU A 205 -10.43 -31.34 -0.94
N GLY A 206 -9.18 -31.70 -0.60
CA GLY A 206 -8.06 -31.75 -1.53
C GLY A 206 -7.60 -30.36 -2.02
N ARG A 207 -7.95 -29.30 -1.30
CA ARG A 207 -7.53 -27.93 -1.66
C ARG A 207 -6.10 -27.68 -1.19
N SER A 208 -5.29 -27.15 -2.09
CA SER A 208 -3.93 -26.72 -1.75
C SER A 208 -3.96 -25.64 -0.66
N GLY A 209 -3.30 -25.90 0.47
CA GLY A 209 -3.14 -24.92 1.53
C GLY A 209 -2.16 -23.80 1.14
N VAL A 210 -2.26 -22.66 1.83
CA VAL A 210 -1.23 -21.62 1.78
C VAL A 210 -0.03 -22.10 2.60
N ALA A 211 1.18 -22.06 2.03
CA ALA A 211 2.40 -22.49 2.72
C ALA A 211 2.61 -21.74 4.05
N LEU A 212 2.85 -22.52 5.12
CA LEU A 212 3.03 -22.07 6.51
C LEU A 212 4.17 -21.05 6.68
#